data_AF-A0A0F9GRE2-F1
#
_entry.id   AF-A0A0F9GRE2-F1
#
_cell.length_a   1.000
_cell.length_b   1.000
_cell.length_c   1.000
_cell.angle_alpha   90.00
_cell.angle_beta   90.00
_cell.angle_gamma   90.00
#
_symmetry.space_group_name_H-M   'P 1'
#
loop_
_entity.id
_entity.type
_entity.pdbx_description
1 polymer ?
#
loop_
_entity_poly.entity_id
_entity_poly.type
_entity_poly.pdbx_seq_one_letter_code
_entity_poly.pdbx_strand_id
1 'polypeptide(L)'
;MPSVNDLKDSKFLTKEDADPAIAVTITGWREMDVSMESQPTKLKYVLDFREVEKPLVLNNTNGQRIALLSGKDEFDDWIGFQITLFNDKMVEFGGKIVGGIRVHVPQQDLPQGVTQVTARRHTGDGPPPPTDGDVPADEDGY
;
A
#
# COMPACT_ATOMS: atom_id res chain seq x y z
N MET A 1 34.29 16.93 -17.45
CA MET A 1 33.61 17.55 -16.30
C MET A 1 32.35 16.73 -16.05
N PRO A 2 32.14 16.17 -14.86
CA PRO A 2 30.88 15.48 -14.56
C PRO A 2 29.73 16.49 -14.66
N SER A 3 28.67 16.15 -15.38
CA SER A 3 27.51 17.02 -15.64
C SER A 3 26.31 16.59 -14.80
N VAL A 4 25.25 17.41 -14.76
CA VAL A 4 23.96 17.07 -14.10
C VAL A 4 23.37 15.75 -14.60
N ASN A 5 23.81 15.26 -15.77
CA ASN A 5 23.41 13.96 -16.31
C ASN A 5 24.15 12.77 -15.69
N ASP A 6 25.34 12.96 -15.10
CA ASP A 6 26.08 11.93 -14.34
C ASP A 6 25.50 11.72 -12.92
N LEU A 7 24.64 12.63 -12.46
CA LEU A 7 23.83 12.44 -11.24
C LEU A 7 22.68 11.44 -11.41
N LYS A 8 22.43 10.97 -12.64
CA LYS A 8 21.34 10.02 -12.97
C LYS A 8 21.72 8.56 -12.78
N ASP A 9 22.99 8.24 -12.56
CA ASP A 9 23.45 6.91 -12.10
C ASP A 9 23.19 6.73 -10.59
N SER A 10 21.95 7.01 -10.18
CA SER A 10 21.52 6.75 -8.82
C SER A 10 21.46 5.24 -8.61
N LYS A 11 22.13 4.77 -7.55
CA LYS A 11 22.08 3.37 -7.07
C LYS A 11 20.67 2.88 -6.70
N PHE A 12 19.66 3.74 -6.84
CA PHE A 12 18.28 3.55 -6.42
C PHE A 12 17.34 3.96 -7.55
N LEU A 13 16.13 3.39 -7.56
CA LEU A 13 15.05 3.78 -8.48
C LEU A 13 14.79 5.29 -8.40
N THR A 14 14.74 5.93 -9.57
CA THR A 14 14.37 7.35 -9.70
C THR A 14 12.97 7.51 -10.27
N LYS A 15 12.40 8.70 -10.13
CA LYS A 15 11.10 9.06 -10.70
C LYS A 15 11.03 8.90 -12.22
N GLU A 16 12.17 8.98 -12.90
CA GLU A 16 12.28 8.81 -14.35
C GLU A 16 12.21 7.32 -14.74
N ASP A 17 12.66 6.41 -13.88
CA ASP A 17 12.53 4.96 -14.09
C ASP A 17 11.09 4.45 -13.87
N ALA A 18 10.25 5.23 -13.16
CA ALA A 18 8.85 4.91 -12.86
C ALA A 18 7.85 5.64 -13.78
N ASP A 19 8.32 6.16 -14.93
CA ASP A 19 7.51 6.75 -15.99
C ASP A 19 7.96 6.17 -17.34
N PRO A 20 7.27 5.16 -17.89
CA PRO A 20 5.92 4.70 -17.55
C PRO A 20 5.85 3.85 -16.28
N ALA A 21 4.65 3.75 -15.71
CA ALA A 21 4.42 2.96 -14.49
C ALA A 21 4.86 1.50 -14.69
N ILE A 22 5.60 0.96 -13.72
CA ILE A 22 6.18 -0.38 -13.77
C ILE A 22 5.63 -1.25 -12.64
N ALA A 23 5.14 -2.43 -13.00
CA ALA A 23 4.74 -3.43 -12.02
C ALA A 23 5.97 -4.25 -11.60
N VAL A 24 6.25 -4.29 -10.30
CA VAL A 24 7.41 -4.95 -9.70
C VAL A 24 6.96 -5.84 -8.55
N THR A 25 7.61 -6.97 -8.37
CA THR A 25 7.38 -7.95 -7.32
C THR A 25 8.47 -7.81 -6.28
N ILE A 26 8.11 -7.59 -5.02
CA ILE A 26 9.07 -7.46 -3.92
C ILE A 26 9.72 -8.83 -3.68
N THR A 27 11.04 -8.90 -3.70
CA THR A 27 11.79 -10.15 -3.47
C THR A 27 12.46 -10.16 -2.10
N GLY A 28 12.72 -9.00 -1.51
CA GLY A 28 13.35 -8.87 -0.21
C GLY A 28 13.51 -7.40 0.19
N TRP A 29 14.08 -7.21 1.37
CA TRP A 29 14.40 -5.89 1.91
C TRP A 29 15.79 -5.91 2.56
N ARG A 30 16.46 -4.76 2.56
CA ARG A 30 17.78 -4.59 3.20
C ARG A 30 18.01 -3.15 3.62
N GLU A 31 18.93 -2.94 4.55
CA GLU A 31 19.37 -1.61 4.96
C GLU A 31 20.51 -1.14 4.08
N MET A 32 20.39 0.07 3.52
CA MET A 32 21.46 0.71 2.77
C MET A 32 21.69 2.14 3.26
N ASP A 33 22.95 2.54 3.24
CA ASP A 33 23.31 3.94 3.43
C ASP A 33 22.94 4.74 2.18
N VAL A 34 22.00 5.67 2.36
CA VAL A 34 21.57 6.62 1.33
C VAL A 34 22.17 8.02 1.54
N SER A 35 23.17 8.14 2.42
CA SER A 35 23.86 9.40 2.64
C SER A 35 24.52 9.89 1.35
N MET A 36 24.46 11.20 1.13
CA MET A 36 25.28 11.86 0.13
C MET A 36 26.68 12.03 0.71
N GLU A 37 27.70 12.10 -0.15
CA GLU A 37 29.14 12.19 0.17
C GLU A 37 29.55 13.38 1.08
N SER A 38 28.59 14.16 1.58
CA SER A 38 28.79 15.30 2.51
C SER A 38 27.80 15.33 3.68
N GLN A 39 27.09 14.24 3.96
CA GLN A 39 26.11 14.17 5.06
C GLN A 39 26.38 12.96 5.97
N PRO A 40 25.93 13.02 7.24
CA PRO A 40 26.02 11.86 8.13
C PRO A 40 25.30 10.65 7.52
N THR A 41 25.88 9.47 7.74
CA THR A 41 25.35 8.16 7.34
C THR A 41 23.86 8.09 7.65
N LYS A 42 23.05 7.85 6.62
CA LYS A 42 21.60 7.79 6.75
C LYS A 42 21.17 6.42 6.25
N LEU A 43 21.17 5.46 7.18
CA LEU A 43 20.65 4.14 6.92
C LEU A 43 19.15 4.24 6.66
N LYS A 44 18.71 3.65 5.55
CA LYS A 44 17.30 3.49 5.21
C LYS A 44 17.05 2.06 4.74
N TYR A 45 15.84 1.60 4.98
CA TYR A 45 15.32 0.38 4.38
C TYR A 45 15.09 0.58 2.89
N VAL A 46 15.48 -0.42 2.12
CA VAL A 46 15.21 -0.50 0.69
C VAL A 46 14.52 -1.81 0.38
N LEU A 47 13.69 -1.81 -0.67
CA LEU A 47 13.05 -3.00 -1.20
C LEU A 47 13.76 -3.41 -2.49
N ASP A 48 14.14 -4.68 -2.57
CA ASP A 48 14.63 -5.31 -3.78
C ASP A 48 13.46 -5.92 -4.56
N PHE A 49 13.57 -5.93 -5.88
CA PHE A 49 12.51 -6.39 -6.78
C PHE A 49 13.03 -7.43 -7.76
N ARG A 50 12.13 -8.20 -8.37
CA ARG A 50 12.48 -9.20 -9.39
C ARG A 50 12.72 -8.58 -10.77
N GLU A 51 11.90 -7.60 -11.14
CA GLU A 51 11.82 -7.03 -12.48
C GLU A 51 12.80 -5.87 -12.69
N VAL A 52 13.28 -5.27 -11.59
CA VAL A 52 14.23 -4.15 -11.61
C VAL A 52 15.39 -4.44 -10.67
N GLU A 53 16.62 -4.23 -11.16
CA GLU A 53 17.84 -4.41 -10.36
C GLU A 53 18.05 -3.28 -9.35
N LYS A 54 17.50 -2.10 -9.63
CA LYS A 54 17.59 -0.94 -8.74
C LYS A 54 16.58 -1.09 -7.59
N PRO A 55 17.00 -1.06 -6.33
CA PRO A 55 16.08 -1.12 -5.21
C PRO A 55 15.40 0.24 -4.97
N LEU A 56 14.21 0.19 -4.36
CA LEU A 56 13.46 1.39 -3.97
C LEU A 56 13.77 1.75 -2.53
N VAL A 57 14.21 2.99 -2.32
CA VAL A 57 14.35 3.52 -0.96
C VAL A 57 12.98 3.71 -0.33
N LEU A 58 12.72 2.96 0.73
CA LEU A 58 11.47 3.03 1.46
C LEU A 58 11.45 4.33 2.28
N ASN A 59 10.49 5.20 1.98
CA ASN A 59 10.13 6.31 2.84
C ASN A 59 8.91 5.92 3.70
N ASN A 60 8.70 6.64 4.81
CA ASN A 60 7.60 6.32 5.73
C ASN A 60 6.22 6.34 5.03
N THR A 61 5.97 7.28 4.12
CA THR A 61 4.72 7.38 3.36
C THR A 61 4.48 6.20 2.42
N ASN A 62 5.53 5.71 1.75
CA ASN A 62 5.47 4.58 0.83
C ASN A 62 5.31 3.28 1.62
N GLY A 63 6.00 3.13 2.76
CA GLY A 63 5.80 2.01 3.67
C GLY A 63 4.36 1.95 4.20
N GLN A 64 3.83 3.07 4.69
CA GLN A 64 2.43 3.16 5.15
C GLN A 64 1.43 2.84 4.03
N ARG A 65 1.71 3.27 2.79
CA ARG A 65 0.86 2.93 1.65
C ARG A 65 0.89 1.44 1.33
N ILE A 66 2.07 0.82 1.34
CA ILE A 66 2.18 -0.63 1.11
C ILE A 66 1.43 -1.35 2.21
N ALA A 67 1.63 -0.99 3.49
CA ALA A 67 0.93 -1.62 4.62
C ALA A 67 -0.59 -1.49 4.52
N LEU A 68 -1.10 -0.29 4.21
CA LEU A 68 -2.52 -0.04 4.05
C LEU A 68 -3.13 -0.86 2.91
N LEU A 69 -2.39 -1.00 1.80
CA LEU A 69 -2.89 -1.66 0.60
C LEU A 69 -2.70 -3.19 0.64
N SER A 70 -1.66 -3.68 1.31
CA SER A 70 -1.42 -5.12 1.51
C SER A 70 -2.21 -5.67 2.70
N GLY A 71 -2.61 -4.80 3.63
CA GLY A 71 -3.20 -5.20 4.92
C GLY A 71 -2.20 -5.83 5.88
N LYS A 72 -0.89 -5.68 5.61
CA LYS A 72 0.19 -6.28 6.40
C LYS A 72 1.22 -5.23 6.81
N ASP A 73 1.60 -5.22 8.08
CA ASP A 73 2.52 -4.21 8.61
C ASP A 73 4.00 -4.63 8.55
N GLU A 74 4.28 -5.93 8.42
CA GLU A 74 5.64 -6.49 8.44
C GLU A 74 6.28 -6.51 7.03
N PHE A 75 7.58 -6.21 6.95
CA PHE A 75 8.30 -6.15 5.66
C PHE A 75 8.49 -7.53 5.01
N ASP A 76 8.73 -8.57 5.81
CA ASP A 76 8.86 -9.94 5.32
C ASP A 76 7.57 -10.44 4.65
N ASP A 77 6.45 -9.91 5.12
CA ASP A 77 5.11 -10.24 4.66
C ASP A 77 4.78 -9.64 3.28
N TRP A 78 5.56 -8.65 2.85
CA TRP A 78 5.45 -8.03 1.54
C TRP A 78 6.24 -8.78 0.46
N ILE A 79 7.10 -9.73 0.84
CA ILE A 79 7.86 -10.55 -0.10
C ILE A 79 6.89 -11.41 -0.93
N GLY A 80 7.05 -11.35 -2.25
CA GLY A 80 6.16 -11.98 -3.23
C GLY A 80 4.95 -11.13 -3.62
N PHE A 81 4.77 -9.96 -3.00
CA PHE A 81 3.66 -9.06 -3.33
C PHE A 81 4.00 -8.17 -4.52
N GLN A 82 3.06 -8.04 -5.46
CA GLN A 82 3.23 -7.21 -6.65
C GLN A 82 2.75 -5.79 -6.37
N ILE A 83 3.63 -4.82 -6.60
CA ILE A 83 3.34 -3.40 -6.48
C ILE A 83 3.62 -2.70 -7.80
N THR A 84 2.88 -1.64 -8.10
CA THR A 84 3.10 -0.77 -9.26
C THR A 84 3.75 0.52 -8.80
N LEU A 85 4.93 0.82 -9.34
CA LEU A 85 5.63 2.07 -9.13
C LEU A 85 5.24 3.04 -10.24
N PHE A 86 4.86 4.26 -9.87
CA PHE A 86 4.55 5.32 -10.84
C PHE A 86 5.11 6.67 -10.37
N ASN A 87 5.45 7.51 -11.34
CA ASN A 87 5.89 8.88 -11.08
C ASN A 87 4.70 9.81 -10.81
N ASP A 88 4.62 10.32 -9.59
CA ASP A 88 3.68 11.37 -9.21
C ASP A 88 4.38 12.73 -9.31
N LYS A 89 3.97 13.55 -10.28
CA LYS A 89 4.57 14.86 -10.55
C LYS A 89 4.25 15.90 -9.48
N MET A 90 3.29 15.64 -8.59
CA MET A 90 2.83 16.57 -7.56
C MET A 90 3.53 16.40 -6.21
N VAL A 91 4.48 15.46 -6.10
CA VAL A 91 5.22 15.23 -4.85
C VAL A 91 6.16 16.40 -4.54
N GLU A 92 6.03 16.92 -3.32
CA GLU A 92 6.89 17.96 -2.77
C GLU A 92 8.02 17.38 -1.92
N PHE A 93 9.23 17.90 -2.11
CA PHE A 93 10.40 17.60 -1.29
C PHE A 93 11.10 18.90 -0.93
N GLY A 94 11.29 19.15 0.37
CA GLY A 94 11.96 20.37 0.84
C GLY A 94 11.24 21.67 0.45
N GLY A 95 9.90 21.65 0.38
CA GLY A 95 9.09 22.82 0.01
C GLY A 95 9.09 23.16 -1.48
N LYS A 96 9.57 22.25 -2.34
CA LYS A 96 9.48 22.37 -3.80
C LYS A 96 8.81 21.14 -4.40
N ILE A 97 7.94 21.34 -5.37
CA ILE A 97 7.38 20.26 -6.20
C ILE A 97 8.53 19.71 -7.06
N VAL A 98 8.98 18.50 -6.75
CA VAL A 98 10.06 17.83 -7.48
C VAL A 98 9.57 16.59 -8.23
N GLY A 99 8.37 16.10 -7.90
CA GLY A 99 7.89 14.80 -8.35
C GLY A 99 8.57 13.64 -7.62
N GLY A 100 7.91 12.49 -7.52
CA GLY A 100 8.39 11.37 -6.71
C GLY A 100 7.72 10.04 -7.02
N ILE A 101 8.40 8.95 -6.68
CA ILE A 101 7.88 7.60 -6.88
C ILE A 101 6.80 7.31 -5.84
N ARG A 102 5.61 6.98 -6.32
CA ARG A 102 4.50 6.48 -5.52
C ARG A 102 4.28 5.01 -5.82
N VAL A 103 3.82 4.31 -4.79
CA VAL A 103 3.43 2.91 -4.87
C VAL A 103 1.92 2.82 -4.98
N HIS A 104 1.45 2.06 -5.96
CA HIS A 104 0.08 1.59 -6.08
C HIS A 104 0.11 0.07 -6.06
N VAL A 105 -0.59 -0.56 -5.13
CA VAL A 105 -0.77 -2.00 -5.18
C VAL A 105 -2.00 -2.23 -6.05
N PRO A 106 -1.88 -2.87 -7.23
CA PRO A 106 -3.07 -3.35 -7.91
C PRO A 106 -3.75 -4.31 -6.94
N GLN A 107 -5.05 -4.21 -6.74
CA GLN A 107 -5.82 -5.16 -5.94
C GLN A 107 -5.69 -6.54 -6.62
N GLN A 108 -4.57 -7.24 -6.36
CA GLN A 108 -4.45 -8.64 -6.68
C GLN A 108 -5.48 -9.32 -5.81
N ASP A 109 -6.34 -10.13 -6.42
CA ASP A 109 -7.07 -11.18 -5.73
C ASP A 109 -6.05 -11.99 -4.94
N LEU A 110 -5.84 -11.61 -3.68
CA LEU A 110 -5.10 -12.38 -2.71
C LEU A 110 -5.71 -13.78 -2.76
N PRO A 111 -4.92 -14.86 -2.91
CA PRO A 111 -5.44 -16.19 -2.68
C PRO A 111 -5.99 -16.20 -1.26
N GLN A 112 -7.33 -16.18 -1.17
CA GLN A 112 -8.10 -16.17 0.07
C GLN A 112 -7.81 -17.47 0.80
N GLY A 113 -6.82 -17.42 1.68
CA GLY A 113 -6.29 -18.65 2.24
C GLY A 113 -5.42 -18.38 3.45
N VAL A 114 -5.92 -17.65 4.43
CA VAL A 114 -5.72 -17.98 5.85
C VAL A 114 -6.68 -17.20 6.75
N THR A 115 -7.59 -17.98 7.35
CA THR A 115 -8.12 -17.81 8.71
C THR A 115 -9.10 -16.66 8.95
N GLN A 116 -10.33 -16.89 8.53
CA GLN A 116 -11.51 -16.44 9.26
C GLN A 116 -11.44 -17.00 10.69
N VAL A 117 -10.83 -16.26 11.62
CA VAL A 117 -10.89 -16.59 13.04
C VAL A 117 -12.31 -16.31 13.51
N THR A 118 -13.00 -17.41 13.75
CA THR A 118 -14.30 -17.53 14.41
C THR A 118 -14.45 -16.60 15.61
N ALA A 119 -15.36 -15.64 15.51
CA ALA A 119 -16.03 -15.07 16.68
C ALA A 119 -17.52 -15.38 16.58
N ARG A 120 -17.89 -16.61 16.93
CA ARG A 120 -19.25 -16.90 17.39
C ARG A 120 -19.42 -16.23 18.76
N ARG A 121 -20.31 -15.25 18.87
CA ARG A 121 -21.34 -15.20 19.93
C ARG A 121 -22.61 -14.57 19.40
N HIS A 122 -23.51 -15.45 19.02
CA HIS A 122 -24.94 -15.28 19.02
C HIS A 122 -25.39 -15.08 20.47
N THR A 123 -26.06 -13.97 20.76
CA THR A 123 -27.30 -13.84 21.57
C THR A 123 -27.53 -12.35 21.82
N GLY A 124 -28.26 -11.72 20.90
CA GLY A 124 -28.90 -10.43 21.11
C GLY A 124 -30.38 -10.64 20.87
N ASP A 125 -31.11 -10.79 21.97
CA ASP A 125 -32.56 -10.76 22.10
C ASP A 125 -33.20 -9.73 21.16
N GLY A 126 -33.97 -10.20 20.18
CA GLY A 126 -34.93 -9.39 19.43
C GLY A 126 -36.27 -10.10 19.53
N PRO A 127 -37.34 -9.45 20.04
CA PRO A 127 -38.64 -10.10 20.14
C PRO A 127 -39.17 -10.42 18.74
N PRO A 128 -39.81 -11.59 18.54
CA PRO A 128 -40.43 -11.92 17.26
C PRO A 128 -41.61 -10.96 16.98
N PRO A 129 -41.90 -10.65 15.70
CA PRO A 129 -43.11 -9.90 15.36
C PRO A 129 -44.35 -10.72 15.71
N PRO A 130 -45.41 -10.12 16.30
CA PRO A 130 -46.67 -10.81 16.45
C PRO A 130 -47.34 -10.95 15.08
N THR A 131 -47.57 -12.18 14.65
CA THR A 131 -48.52 -12.55 13.60
C THR A 131 -49.77 -13.16 14.23
N ASP A 132 -50.89 -12.97 13.54
CA ASP A 132 -52.23 -13.50 13.73
C ASP A 132 -53.18 -12.79 14.70
N GLY A 133 -54.32 -12.40 14.13
CA GLY A 133 -55.50 -11.99 14.87
C GLY A 133 -56.55 -11.31 14.01
N ASP A 134 -57.17 -12.05 13.09
CA ASP A 134 -58.50 -11.74 12.53
C ASP A 134 -59.47 -11.22 13.61
N VAL A 135 -60.00 -10.01 13.43
CA VAL A 135 -61.34 -9.61 13.95
C VAL A 135 -61.98 -8.67 12.90
N PRO A 136 -63.25 -8.89 12.53
CA PRO A 136 -63.82 -8.49 11.25
C PRO A 136 -64.40 -7.07 11.24
N ALA A 137 -64.91 -6.69 10.07
CA ALA A 137 -65.65 -5.46 9.82
C ALA A 137 -67.02 -5.44 10.52
N ASP A 138 -67.31 -4.31 11.17
CA ASP A 138 -68.64 -3.79 11.49
C ASP A 138 -68.50 -2.26 11.59
N GLU A 139 -68.93 -1.52 10.58
CA GLU A 139 -70.28 -0.97 10.37
C GLU A 139 -70.75 -0.01 11.50
N ASP A 140 -70.96 1.24 11.07
CA ASP A 140 -71.96 2.20 11.54
C ASP A 140 -71.85 2.86 12.92
N GLY A 141 -71.74 4.19 12.87
CA GLY A 141 -72.93 4.99 13.23
C GLY A 141 -72.89 5.81 14.53
N TYR A 142 -72.79 7.13 14.30
CA TYR A 142 -73.22 8.27 15.13
C TYR A 142 -72.29 8.79 16.24
#